data_AF-A0A0N4UGY7-F1
#
_entry.id   AF-A0A0N4UGY7-F1
#
_cell.length_a   1.000
_cell.length_b   1.000
_cell.length_c   1.000
_cell.angle_alpha   90.00
_cell.angle_beta   90.00
_cell.angle_gamma   90.00
#
_symmetry.space_group_name_H-M   'P 1'
#
loop_
_entity.id
_entity.type
_entity.pdbx_description
1 polymer ?
#
loop_
_entity_poly.entity_id
_entity_poly.type
_entity_poly.pdbx_seq_one_letter_code
_entity_poly.pdbx_strand_id
1 'polypeptide(L)'
;MALEILDNLGNTPCSIPCSESFANITSCQKTVCNAAKKMDKCKRSCEYLRRIYAEKPGICPGSTKLVATDECSASCHLDGDCLETKKCCTIGCSRHCWKPISHDRHLIPIPTTITVQERKRKRSVIVRWIIQQISREQMATSSNLYVLQWRWSIHKNEDTMTEWQTITVVW
;
A
#
# COMPACT_ATOMS: atom_id res chain seq x y z
N MET A 1 14.61 5.51 -23.67
CA MET A 1 14.68 5.21 -22.22
C MET A 1 14.55 3.70 -22.11
N ALA A 2 15.66 3.00 -21.96
CA ALA A 2 15.62 1.56 -21.72
C ALA A 2 15.06 1.37 -20.31
N LEU A 3 13.87 0.79 -20.23
CA LEU A 3 13.33 0.33 -18.95
C LEU A 3 14.11 -0.94 -18.62
N GLU A 4 15.16 -0.81 -17.81
CA GLU A 4 15.73 -1.98 -17.14
C GLU A 4 14.68 -2.46 -16.15
N ILE A 5 13.86 -3.41 -16.59
CA ILE A 5 12.99 -4.17 -15.69
C ILE A 5 13.93 -4.93 -14.76
N LEU A 6 14.00 -4.51 -13.49
CA LEU A 6 14.67 -5.28 -12.47
C LEU A 6 13.84 -6.54 -12.19
N ASP A 7 13.97 -7.55 -13.06
CA ASP A 7 13.35 -8.88 -12.92
C ASP A 7 13.81 -9.62 -11.65
N ASN A 8 14.69 -9.03 -10.83
CA ASN A 8 15.26 -9.64 -9.63
C ASN A 8 14.96 -8.92 -8.31
N LEU A 9 14.09 -7.90 -8.28
CA LEU A 9 13.65 -7.32 -7.00
C LEU A 9 12.92 -8.34 -6.12
N GLY A 10 12.30 -9.38 -6.70
CA GLY A 10 11.53 -10.38 -5.96
C GLY A 10 12.36 -11.27 -5.02
N ASN A 11 13.62 -11.56 -5.34
CA ASN A 11 14.38 -12.61 -4.67
C ASN A 11 15.58 -12.12 -3.85
N THR A 12 15.43 -10.97 -3.19
CA THR A 12 16.43 -10.49 -2.24
C THR A 12 16.05 -10.90 -0.82
N PRO A 13 17.02 -11.10 0.10
CA PRO A 13 16.72 -11.35 1.50
C PRO A 13 15.79 -10.30 2.15
N CYS A 14 15.77 -9.05 1.66
CA CYS A 14 14.90 -8.01 2.19
C CYS A 14 13.47 -8.05 1.60
N SER A 15 13.30 -8.58 0.39
CA SER A 15 12.01 -8.61 -0.31
C SER A 15 11.25 -9.92 -0.10
N ILE A 16 11.94 -11.02 0.22
CA ILE A 16 11.33 -12.34 0.44
C ILE A 16 10.15 -12.27 1.42
N PRO A 17 10.22 -11.58 2.57
CA PRO A 17 9.07 -11.44 3.47
C PRO A 17 7.84 -10.75 2.85
N CYS A 18 8.03 -9.95 1.81
CA CYS A 18 6.98 -9.17 1.17
C CYS A 18 6.26 -9.94 0.05
N SER A 19 6.68 -11.17 -0.29
CA SER A 19 6.05 -11.96 -1.36
C SER A 19 4.74 -12.61 -0.94
N GLU A 20 4.44 -12.64 0.35
CA GLU A 20 3.22 -13.22 0.92
C GLU A 20 2.56 -12.24 1.90
N SER A 21 1.29 -12.45 2.21
CA SER A 21 0.60 -11.68 3.25
C SER A 21 1.21 -11.94 4.62
N PHE A 22 1.54 -10.88 5.35
CA PHE A 22 2.09 -10.99 6.69
C PHE A 22 1.04 -11.54 7.66
N ALA A 23 1.21 -12.78 8.11
CA ALA A 23 0.33 -13.40 9.10
C ALA A 23 0.77 -13.11 10.54
N ASN A 24 2.02 -13.44 10.88
CA ASN A 24 2.62 -13.13 12.18
C ASN A 24 4.16 -13.19 12.12
N ILE A 25 4.79 -12.58 13.13
CA ILE A 25 6.25 -12.45 13.19
C ILE A 25 6.97 -13.80 13.28
N THR A 26 6.40 -14.77 14.00
CA THR A 26 7.03 -16.09 14.21
C THR A 26 7.07 -16.88 12.91
N SER A 27 5.97 -16.94 12.17
CA SER A 27 5.89 -17.55 10.84
C SER A 27 6.83 -16.87 9.85
N CYS A 28 6.85 -15.54 9.82
CA CYS A 28 7.74 -14.79 8.93
C CYS A 28 9.22 -15.14 9.18
N GLN A 29 9.66 -15.08 10.44
CA GLN A 29 11.07 -15.31 10.76
C GLN A 29 11.50 -16.77 10.66
N LYS A 30 10.63 -17.73 10.99
CA LYS A 30 10.98 -19.16 11.04
C LYS A 30 10.72 -19.88 9.72
N THR A 31 9.64 -19.54 9.02
CA THR A 31 9.23 -20.23 7.80
C THR A 31 9.72 -19.46 6.57
N VAL A 32 9.37 -18.18 6.45
CA VAL A 32 9.68 -17.38 5.25
C VAL A 32 11.18 -17.11 5.14
N CYS A 33 11.86 -16.79 6.24
CA CYS A 33 13.29 -16.52 6.24
C CYS A 33 14.20 -17.76 6.29
N ASN A 34 13.66 -18.99 6.34
CA ASN A 34 14.46 -20.21 6.52
C ASN A 34 15.49 -20.41 5.39
N ALA A 35 15.08 -20.17 4.14
CA ALA A 35 15.91 -20.35 2.95
C ALA A 35 16.65 -19.07 2.51
N ALA A 36 16.54 -17.97 3.26
CA ALA A 36 17.11 -16.70 2.85
C ALA A 36 18.64 -16.72 2.96
N LYS A 37 19.35 -16.45 1.85
CA LYS A 37 20.82 -16.36 1.80
C LYS A 37 21.44 -15.44 2.88
N LYS A 38 20.68 -14.43 3.34
CA LYS A 38 21.06 -13.53 4.45
C LYS A 38 19.90 -13.44 5.44
N MET A 39 19.82 -14.43 6.34
CA MET A 39 18.75 -14.54 7.33
C MET A 39 18.52 -13.25 8.14
N ASP A 40 19.57 -12.56 8.58
CA ASP A 40 19.42 -11.33 9.39
C ASP A 40 18.72 -10.20 8.64
N LYS A 41 19.02 -10.03 7.34
CA LYS A 41 18.36 -9.02 6.50
C LYS A 41 16.88 -9.35 6.30
N CYS A 42 16.58 -10.64 6.16
CA CYS A 42 15.19 -11.13 6.07
C CYS A 42 14.44 -10.91 7.37
N LYS A 43 15.03 -11.25 8.52
CA LYS A 43 14.42 -11.03 9.84
C LYS A 43 14.12 -9.56 10.13
N ARG A 44 15.02 -8.64 9.76
CA ARG A 44 14.77 -7.18 9.84
C ARG A 44 13.59 -6.75 8.97
N SER A 45 13.41 -7.40 7.82
CA SER A 45 12.27 -7.11 6.94
C SER A 45 10.96 -7.67 7.52
N CYS A 46 10.98 -8.83 8.17
CA CYS A 46 9.84 -9.31 8.97
C CYS A 46 9.47 -8.37 10.12
N GLU A 47 10.46 -7.81 10.82
CA GLU A 47 10.23 -6.81 11.87
C GLU A 47 9.62 -5.53 11.31
N TYR A 48 10.08 -5.09 10.14
CA TYR A 48 9.48 -3.97 9.41
C TYR A 48 8.02 -4.26 9.04
N LEU A 49 7.72 -5.43 8.46
CA LEU A 49 6.35 -5.85 8.13
C LEU A 49 5.44 -5.88 9.35
N ARG A 50 5.91 -6.44 10.47
CA ARG A 50 5.18 -6.40 11.75
C ARG A 50 4.84 -4.98 12.16
N ARG A 51 5.80 -4.05 12.06
CA ARG A 51 5.60 -2.65 12.45
C ARG A 51 4.57 -1.98 11.56
N ILE A 52 4.67 -2.11 10.24
CA ILE A 52 3.72 -1.46 9.31
C ILE A 52 2.33 -2.13 9.33
N TYR A 53 2.25 -3.41 9.71
CA TYR A 53 0.97 -4.09 9.96
C TYR A 53 0.31 -3.53 11.22
N ALA A 54 1.07 -3.31 12.31
CA ALA A 54 0.51 -2.74 13.52
C ALA A 54 0.09 -1.27 13.31
N GLU A 55 0.95 -0.48 12.67
CA GLU A 55 0.76 0.95 12.44
C GLU A 55 1.15 1.33 11.01
N LYS A 56 0.14 1.63 10.19
CA LYS A 56 0.31 2.19 8.85
C LYS A 56 0.62 3.69 8.94
N PRO A 57 1.31 4.26 7.95
CA PRO A 57 1.51 5.71 7.90
C PRO A 57 0.20 6.52 7.85
N GLY A 58 0.26 7.76 8.34
CA GLY A 58 -0.87 8.70 8.32
C GLY A 58 -1.59 8.84 9.65
N ILE A 59 -2.48 9.83 9.74
CA ILE A 59 -3.15 10.23 10.98
C ILE A 59 -4.64 9.90 10.87
N CYS A 60 -5.23 9.32 11.92
CA CYS A 60 -6.68 9.12 11.98
C CYS A 60 -7.42 10.48 11.88
N PRO A 61 -8.47 10.59 11.04
CA PRO A 61 -9.26 11.81 11.01
C PRO A 61 -9.89 12.06 12.38
N GLY A 62 -9.77 13.29 12.87
CA GLY A 62 -10.29 13.67 14.18
C GLY A 62 -11.78 13.35 14.30
N SER A 63 -12.21 13.01 15.52
CA SER A 63 -13.57 12.58 15.87
C SER A 63 -14.66 13.65 15.66
N THR A 64 -14.31 14.86 15.20
CA THR A 64 -15.13 16.06 15.32
C THR A 64 -16.47 16.02 14.60
N LYS A 65 -16.74 15.01 13.76
CA LYS A 65 -17.99 14.94 12.98
C LYS A 65 -18.81 13.66 13.11
N LEU A 66 -18.40 12.65 13.88
CA LEU A 66 -18.97 11.31 13.65
C LEU A 66 -19.55 10.70 14.92
N VAL A 67 -20.90 10.68 14.89
CA VAL A 67 -21.89 9.89 15.65
C VAL A 67 -21.26 9.09 16.76
N ALA A 68 -21.36 9.58 18.00
CA ALA A 68 -21.38 8.68 19.13
C ALA A 68 -22.56 7.74 18.91
N THR A 69 -22.29 6.55 18.36
CA THR A 69 -23.26 5.47 18.41
C THR A 69 -23.28 5.01 19.85
N ASP A 70 -24.46 4.94 20.47
CA ASP A 70 -24.60 4.50 21.87
C ASP A 70 -24.07 3.06 22.08
N GLU A 71 -23.85 2.31 21.00
CA GLU A 71 -23.26 0.99 21.01
C GLU A 71 -21.75 1.02 20.69
N CYS A 72 -20.95 0.51 21.61
CA CYS A 72 -19.51 0.34 21.46
C CYS A 72 -19.21 -0.90 20.61
N SER A 73 -18.56 -0.72 19.46
CA SER A 73 -18.15 -1.83 18.58
C SER A 73 -16.71 -1.67 18.11
N ALA A 74 -16.01 -2.79 17.91
CA ALA A 74 -14.66 -2.79 17.39
C ALA A 74 -14.57 -3.68 16.14
N SER A 75 -14.48 -3.06 14.97
CA SER A 75 -14.32 -3.78 13.69
C SER A 75 -12.85 -4.11 13.36
N CYS A 76 -11.91 -3.60 14.16
CA CYS A 76 -10.47 -3.76 13.96
C CYS A 76 -9.73 -3.63 15.30
N HIS A 77 -8.51 -4.16 15.37
CA HIS A 77 -7.62 -3.99 16.52
C HIS A 77 -6.33 -3.24 16.15
N LEU A 78 -5.81 -3.49 14.95
CA LEU A 78 -4.61 -2.89 14.39
C LEU A 78 -4.90 -2.34 12.99
N ASP A 79 -4.02 -1.48 12.50
CA ASP A 79 -4.19 -0.91 11.15
C ASP A 79 -4.19 -1.99 10.07
N GLY A 80 -3.40 -3.05 10.23
CA GLY A 80 -3.30 -4.18 9.32
C GLY A 80 -4.58 -5.01 9.19
N ASP A 81 -5.47 -4.93 10.18
CA ASP A 81 -6.80 -5.57 10.11
C ASP A 81 -7.71 -4.83 9.11
N CYS A 82 -7.37 -3.58 8.78
CA CYS A 82 -8.09 -2.79 7.81
C CYS A 82 -7.58 -3.01 6.39
N LEU A 83 -8.51 -3.08 5.45
CA LEU A 83 -8.20 -3.19 4.02
C LEU A 83 -7.39 -1.99 3.51
N GLU A 84 -6.53 -2.27 2.52
CA GLU A 84 -5.76 -1.27 1.78
C GLU A 84 -4.99 -0.31 2.71
N THR A 85 -5.15 1.01 2.50
CA THR A 85 -4.46 2.08 3.23
C THR A 85 -5.24 2.57 4.46
N LYS A 86 -6.39 1.95 4.78
CA LYS A 86 -7.19 2.36 5.94
C LYS A 86 -6.47 2.01 7.24
N LYS A 87 -6.61 2.88 8.24
CA LYS A 87 -6.13 2.71 9.62
C LYS A 87 -7.27 2.31 10.54
N CYS A 88 -6.96 1.60 11.63
CA CYS A 88 -7.89 1.32 12.70
C CYS A 88 -7.92 2.51 13.66
N CYS A 89 -9.02 3.26 13.64
CA CYS A 89 -9.15 4.51 14.36
C CYS A 89 -10.16 4.37 15.51
N THR A 90 -9.77 4.85 16.70
CA THR A 90 -10.63 4.88 17.88
C THR A 90 -11.47 6.14 17.89
N ILE A 91 -12.79 5.97 18.05
CA ILE A 91 -13.77 7.07 18.13
C ILE A 91 -14.71 6.77 19.29
N GLY A 92 -14.63 7.58 20.35
CA GLY A 92 -15.35 7.26 21.59
C GLY A 92 -14.90 5.91 22.12
N CYS A 93 -15.85 4.99 22.34
CA CYS A 93 -15.58 3.61 22.74
C CYS A 93 -15.47 2.61 21.57
N SER A 94 -15.65 3.07 20.32
CA SER A 94 -15.65 2.21 19.13
C SER A 94 -14.32 2.28 18.36
N ARG A 95 -14.07 1.27 17.52
CA ARG A 95 -12.92 1.20 16.60
C ARG A 95 -13.37 0.83 15.20
N HIS A 96 -12.96 1.63 14.21
CA HIS A 96 -13.37 1.47 12.82
C HIS A 96 -12.22 1.71 11.84
N CYS A 97 -12.31 1.10 10.65
CA CYS A 97 -11.34 1.28 9.57
C CYS A 97 -11.60 2.55 8.75
N TRP A 98 -10.70 3.53 8.83
CA TRP A 98 -10.87 4.85 8.22
C TRP A 98 -9.69 5.23 7.33
N LYS A 99 -9.97 6.01 6.29
CA LYS A 99 -8.91 6.56 5.44
C LYS A 99 -8.09 7.57 6.25
N PRO A 100 -6.76 7.47 6.29
CA PRO A 100 -5.92 8.42 7.02
C PRO A 100 -5.94 9.81 6.37
N ILE A 101 -5.70 10.83 7.18
CA ILE A 101 -5.23 12.13 6.72
C ILE A 101 -3.73 12.00 6.43
N SER A 102 -3.33 12.32 5.20
CA SER A 102 -1.93 12.29 4.78
C SER A 102 -1.19 13.54 5.29
N HIS A 103 -0.44 13.42 6.37
CA HIS A 103 0.49 14.47 6.83
C HIS A 103 1.91 13.96 7.07
N ASP A 104 2.23 12.73 6.66
CA ASP A 104 3.62 12.29 6.74
C ASP A 104 4.47 13.09 5.75
N ARG A 105 5.35 13.94 6.29
CA ARG A 105 6.26 14.78 5.51
C ARG A 105 7.25 13.94 4.71
N HIS A 106 7.48 12.69 5.09
CA HIS A 106 8.36 11.76 4.38
C HIS A 106 7.65 11.01 3.25
N LEU A 107 6.32 11.10 3.15
CA LEU A 107 5.56 10.48 2.06
C LEU A 107 5.20 11.50 0.98
N ILE A 108 5.38 11.13 -0.29
CA ILE A 108 4.88 11.93 -1.41
C ILE A 108 3.34 11.96 -1.41
N PRO A 109 2.73 13.04 -1.92
CA PRO A 109 1.28 13.10 -2.04
C PRO A 109 0.77 12.03 -3.01
N ILE A 110 -0.42 11.49 -2.73
CA ILE A 110 -1.09 10.55 -3.63
C ILE A 110 -1.31 11.25 -4.98
N PRO A 111 -0.95 10.63 -6.12
CA PRO A 111 -1.26 11.17 -7.43
C PRO A 111 -2.74 11.51 -7.60
N THR A 112 -3.01 12.70 -8.10
CA THR A 112 -4.37 13.18 -8.40
C THR A 112 -4.54 13.40 -9.89
N THR A 113 -5.79 13.62 -10.33
CA THR A 113 -6.10 13.90 -11.74
C THR A 113 -5.61 12.77 -12.66
N ILE A 114 -5.91 11.53 -12.28
CA ILE A 114 -5.60 10.37 -13.11
C ILE A 114 -6.50 10.41 -14.33
N THR A 115 -5.91 10.50 -15.51
CA THR A 115 -6.61 10.50 -16.81
C THR A 115 -6.15 9.31 -17.63
N VAL A 116 -7.09 8.70 -18.31
CA VAL A 116 -6.89 7.50 -19.13
C VAL A 116 -7.39 7.84 -20.53
N GLN A 117 -6.49 7.87 -21.52
CA GLN A 117 -6.81 8.17 -22.90
C GLN A 117 -6.47 6.97 -23.79
N GLU A 118 -7.48 6.31 -24.32
CA GLU A 118 -7.30 5.25 -25.31
C GLU A 118 -6.79 5.83 -26.64
N ARG A 119 -5.74 5.23 -27.19
CA ARG A 119 -5.23 5.58 -28.51
C ARG A 119 -6.01 4.82 -29.57
N LYS A 120 -6.47 5.54 -30.60
CA LYS A 120 -7.14 4.96 -31.79
C LYS A 120 -6.29 3.92 -32.53
N ARG A 121 -4.96 3.90 -32.32
CA ARG A 121 -4.05 2.94 -32.93
C ARG A 121 -3.28 2.15 -31.87
N LYS A 122 -2.91 0.92 -32.23
CA LYS A 122 -2.06 0.00 -31.46
C LYS A 122 -2.67 -0.54 -30.14
N ARG A 123 -3.99 -0.43 -29.92
CA ARG A 123 -4.66 -0.92 -28.69
C ARG A 123 -3.90 -0.51 -27.42
N SER A 124 -3.52 0.76 -27.36
CA SER A 124 -2.67 1.29 -26.28
C SER A 124 -3.38 2.42 -25.58
N VAL A 125 -3.03 2.64 -24.32
CA VAL A 125 -3.66 3.64 -23.46
C VAL A 125 -2.58 4.58 -22.93
N ILE A 126 -2.89 5.87 -22.86
CA ILE A 126 -2.06 6.86 -22.18
C ILE A 126 -2.68 7.08 -20.81
N VAL A 127 -1.96 6.72 -19.76
CA VAL A 127 -2.31 7.09 -18.38
C VAL A 127 -1.47 8.29 -18.00
N ARG A 128 -2.12 9.35 -17.49
CA ARG A 128 -1.43 10.55 -16.97
C ARG A 128 -1.93 10.82 -15.57
N TRP A 129 -1.04 11.23 -14.68
CA TRP A 129 -1.36 11.67 -13.33
C TRP A 129 -0.50 12.86 -12.96
N ILE A 130 -0.98 13.65 -11.99
CA ILE A 130 -0.26 14.79 -11.45
C ILE A 130 0.03 14.49 -9.98
N ILE A 131 1.31 14.55 -9.61
CA ILE A 131 1.71 14.55 -8.21
C ILE A 131 1.59 15.99 -7.72
N GLN A 132 0.84 16.22 -6.64
CA GLN A 132 0.65 17.57 -6.07
C GLN A 132 1.94 18.06 -5.39
N GLN A 133 1.86 19.11 -4.56
CA GLN A 133 2.98 19.80 -3.87
C GLN A 133 4.03 18.84 -3.26
N ILE A 134 5.01 18.39 -4.04
CA ILE A 134 6.17 17.66 -3.53
C ILE A 134 7.16 18.71 -3.02
N SER A 135 7.57 18.60 -1.76
CA SER A 135 8.61 19.47 -1.20
C SER A 135 9.99 19.13 -1.76
N ARG A 136 10.93 20.08 -1.68
CA ARG A 136 12.31 19.82 -2.09
C ARG A 136 12.97 18.72 -1.25
N GLU A 137 12.65 18.67 0.04
CA GLU A 137 13.09 17.62 0.97
C GLU A 137 12.53 16.26 0.57
N GLN A 138 11.26 16.19 0.16
CA GLN A 138 10.63 14.96 -0.32
C GLN A 138 11.31 14.45 -1.60
N MET A 139 11.55 15.32 -2.58
CA MET A 139 12.27 14.95 -3.81
C MET A 139 13.69 14.43 -3.54
N ALA A 140 14.37 14.99 -2.54
CA ALA A 140 15.75 14.62 -2.23
C ALA A 140 15.87 13.33 -1.41
N THR A 141 14.85 12.96 -0.65
CA THR A 141 14.91 11.84 0.31
C THR A 141 14.07 10.62 -0.09
N SER A 142 13.09 10.80 -0.97
CA SER A 142 12.15 9.74 -1.34
C SER A 142 12.53 9.10 -2.67
N SER A 143 12.79 7.79 -2.67
CA SER A 143 12.73 6.97 -3.88
C SER A 143 11.27 6.66 -4.17
N ASN A 144 10.75 7.19 -5.28
CA ASN A 144 9.33 7.03 -5.62
C ASN A 144 9.15 5.87 -6.58
N LEU A 145 8.12 5.08 -6.35
CA LEU A 145 7.75 3.95 -7.20
C LEU A 145 6.26 4.02 -7.49
N TYR A 146 5.91 4.19 -8.76
CA TYR A 146 4.54 4.15 -9.23
C TYR A 146 4.27 2.80 -9.88
N VAL A 147 3.35 2.04 -9.30
CA VAL A 147 2.92 0.75 -9.86
C VAL A 147 1.62 0.99 -10.61
N LEU A 148 1.65 0.78 -11.93
CA LEU A 148 0.45 0.83 -12.75
C LEU A 148 -0.17 -0.57 -12.80
N GLN A 149 -1.35 -0.69 -12.19
CA GLN A 149 -2.12 -1.93 -12.17
C GLN A 149 -3.47 -1.75 -12.85
N TRP A 150 -4.03 -2.84 -13.35
CA TRP A 150 -5.36 -2.87 -13.95
C TRP A 150 -6.13 -4.14 -13.55
N ARG A 151 -7.44 -4.07 -13.64
CA ARG A 151 -8.39 -5.18 -13.55
C ARG A 151 -9.64 -4.83 -14.37
N TRP A 152 -10.42 -5.83 -14.76
CA TRP A 152 -11.59 -5.61 -15.61
C TRP A 152 -12.73 -6.58 -15.27
N SER A 153 -13.97 -6.21 -15.61
CA SER A 153 -15.15 -7.09 -15.60
C SER A 153 -16.03 -6.78 -16.80
N ILE A 154 -16.84 -7.76 -17.21
CA ILE A 154 -17.96 -7.56 -18.14
C ILE A 154 -19.13 -6.89 -17.42
N HIS A 155 -19.27 -7.12 -16.12
CA HIS A 155 -20.33 -6.55 -15.29
C HIS A 155 -19.85 -5.30 -14.56
N LYS A 156 -20.80 -4.45 -14.16
CA LYS A 156 -20.50 -3.25 -13.35
C LYS A 156 -20.15 -3.56 -11.90
N ASN A 157 -20.39 -4.78 -11.44
CA ASN A 157 -20.10 -5.18 -10.07
C ASN A 157 -18.58 -5.33 -9.89
N GLU A 158 -18.02 -4.57 -8.95
CA GLU A 158 -16.60 -4.61 -8.60
C GLU A 158 -16.15 -6.00 -8.13
N ASP A 159 -17.02 -6.75 -7.46
CA ASP A 159 -16.73 -8.11 -6.97
C ASP A 159 -16.56 -9.13 -8.11
N THR A 160 -17.02 -8.79 -9.32
CA THR A 160 -16.88 -9.64 -10.51
C THR A 160 -15.67 -9.28 -11.35
N MET A 161 -14.89 -8.29 -10.92
CA MET A 161 -13.65 -7.92 -11.61
C MET A 161 -12.57 -8.98 -11.41
N THR A 162 -11.71 -9.11 -12.40
CA THR A 162 -10.49 -9.89 -12.27
C THR A 162 -9.63 -9.37 -11.13
N GLU A 163 -8.69 -10.21 -10.69
CA GLU A 163 -7.61 -9.76 -9.81
C GLU A 163 -6.80 -8.64 -10.45
N TRP A 164 -6.17 -7.83 -9.60
CA TRP A 164 -5.24 -6.79 -10.04
C TRP A 164 -4.01 -7.40 -10.70
N GLN A 165 -3.67 -6.90 -11.89
CA GLN A 165 -2.46 -7.26 -12.61
C GLN A 165 -1.55 -6.04 -12.76
N THR A 166 -0.25 -6.21 -12.56
CA THR A 166 0.74 -5.15 -12.75
C THR A 166 1.15 -5.04 -14.21
N ILE A 167 0.94 -3.86 -14.82
CA ILE A 167 1.35 -3.57 -16.20
C ILE A 167 2.81 -3.11 -16.22
N THR A 168 3.15 -2.13 -15.38
CA THR A 168 4.48 -1.54 -15.35
C THR A 168 4.75 -0.86 -14.02
N VAL A 169 6.03 -0.63 -13.77
CA VAL A 169 6.54 0.07 -12.60
C VAL A 169 7.38 1.24 -13.11
N VAL A 170 7.03 2.46 -12.69
CA VAL A 170 7.67 3.72 -13.11
C VAL A 170 8.37 4.31 -11.89
N TRP A 171 9.65 4.64 -12.02
CA TRP A 171 10.46 5.32 -11.02
C TRP A 171 10.78 6.75 -11.43
#